data_AF-A0A4Q6EHB2-F1
#
_entry.id   AF-A0A4Q6EHB2-F1
#
_cell.length_a   1.000
_cell.length_b   1.000
_cell.length_c   1.000
_cell.angle_alpha   90.00
_cell.angle_beta   90.00
_cell.angle_gamma   90.00
#
_symmetry.space_group_name_H-M   'P 1'
#
loop_
_entity.id
_entity.type
_entity.pdbx_description
1 polymer ?
#
loop_
_entity_poly.entity_id
_entity_poly.type
_entity_poly.pdbx_seq_one_letter_code
_entity_poly.pdbx_strand_id
1 'polypeptide(L)'
;MELDDLKTKWQKESTQNLEHNKHTMEQLQLVLKEKTTATLSGMKFKYKRILIMLSIGLLANAILQPFLHFIMGDGPPVFRITNSGMLSLISFIGLGLIVLIFYWIKYRSMPVNTINTDLKLTLSQNIESLKKSLRQEVIFIIALFVMLFIIGRMTSQYLGNGAFGDVFHTDIMLAIGAGVLMFAFYVYKRVSFYNRNIDELQQYLNEYKANIN
;
A
#
# COMPACT_ATOMS: atom_id res chain seq x y z
N MET A 1 -5.31 -20.36 -64.76
CA MET A 1 -5.78 -19.76 -63.49
C MET A 1 -6.12 -18.32 -63.81
N GLU A 2 -7.40 -18.01 -63.77
CA GLU A 2 -7.91 -16.66 -64.06
C GLU A 2 -7.66 -15.75 -62.85
N LEU A 3 -7.45 -14.46 -63.10
CA LEU A 3 -7.11 -13.47 -62.09
C LEU A 3 -8.13 -13.41 -60.94
N ASP A 4 -9.38 -13.77 -61.23
CA ASP A 4 -10.46 -13.81 -60.26
C ASP A 4 -10.30 -14.93 -59.22
N ASP A 5 -9.81 -16.11 -59.61
CA ASP A 5 -9.52 -17.20 -58.67
C ASP A 5 -8.44 -16.81 -57.65
N LEU A 6 -7.41 -16.07 -58.09
CA LEU A 6 -6.36 -15.55 -57.21
C LEU A 6 -6.90 -14.51 -56.23
N LYS A 7 -7.82 -13.66 -56.67
CA LYS A 7 -8.45 -12.62 -55.85
C LYS A 7 -9.36 -13.21 -54.79
N THR A 8 -10.14 -14.23 -55.15
CA THR A 8 -11.02 -14.96 -54.22
C THR A 8 -10.21 -15.76 -53.20
N LYS A 9 -9.11 -16.40 -53.62
CA LYS A 9 -8.22 -17.14 -52.73
C LYS A 9 -7.51 -16.22 -51.73
N TRP A 10 -7.01 -15.08 -52.20
CA TRP A 10 -6.39 -14.06 -51.35
C TRP A 10 -7.37 -13.44 -50.36
N GLN A 11 -8.59 -13.11 -50.80
CA GLN A 11 -9.63 -12.62 -49.90
C GLN A 11 -9.93 -13.64 -48.80
N LYS A 12 -10.12 -14.91 -49.17
CA LYS A 12 -10.43 -16.00 -48.22
C LYS A 12 -9.30 -16.26 -47.23
N GLU A 13 -8.04 -16.26 -47.68
CA GLU A 13 -6.88 -16.34 -46.79
C GLU A 13 -6.77 -15.11 -45.89
N SER A 14 -7.07 -13.91 -46.39
CA SER A 14 -7.04 -12.68 -45.58
C SER A 14 -8.11 -12.68 -44.49
N THR A 15 -9.34 -13.13 -44.79
CA THR A 15 -10.42 -13.23 -43.79
C THR A 15 -10.12 -14.30 -42.75
N GLN A 16 -9.60 -15.46 -43.17
CA GLN A 16 -9.21 -16.52 -42.23
C GLN A 16 -8.07 -16.09 -41.30
N ASN A 17 -7.06 -15.39 -41.84
CA ASN A 17 -5.98 -14.83 -41.02
C ASN A 17 -6.48 -13.73 -40.08
N LEU A 18 -7.42 -12.88 -40.53
CA LEU A 18 -8.08 -11.87 -39.70
C LEU A 18 -8.89 -12.50 -38.56
N GLU A 19 -9.65 -13.56 -38.83
CA GLU A 19 -10.43 -14.28 -37.80
C GLU A 19 -9.54 -15.00 -36.80
N HIS A 20 -8.46 -15.64 -37.26
CA HIS A 20 -7.48 -16.29 -36.38
C HIS A 20 -6.73 -15.28 -35.48
N ASN A 21 -6.35 -14.12 -36.04
CA ASN A 21 -5.75 -13.03 -35.28
C ASN A 21 -6.73 -12.43 -34.27
N LYS A 22 -8.01 -12.28 -34.62
CA LYS A 22 -9.05 -11.83 -33.67
C LYS A 22 -9.22 -12.80 -32.51
N HIS A 23 -9.29 -14.11 -32.78
CA HIS A 23 -9.44 -15.12 -31.74
C HIS A 23 -8.21 -15.17 -30.80
N THR A 24 -7.01 -15.02 -31.36
CA THR A 24 -5.75 -14.93 -30.60
C THR A 24 -5.71 -13.64 -29.75
N MET A 25 -6.23 -12.54 -30.28
CA MET A 25 -6.29 -11.25 -29.60
C MET A 25 -7.32 -11.23 -28.45
N GLU A 26 -8.48 -11.85 -28.64
CA GLU A 26 -9.50 -12.02 -27.60
C GLU A 26 -8.99 -12.91 -26.45
N GLN A 27 -8.28 -13.99 -26.78
CA GLN A 27 -7.61 -14.83 -25.78
C GLN A 27 -6.53 -14.06 -25.02
N LEU A 28 -5.70 -13.27 -25.71
CA LEU A 28 -4.69 -12.42 -25.07
C LEU A 28 -5.33 -11.38 -24.13
N GLN A 29 -6.42 -10.74 -24.56
CA GLN A 29 -7.16 -9.79 -23.73
C GLN A 29 -7.70 -10.45 -22.45
N LEU A 30 -8.27 -11.65 -22.56
CA LEU A 30 -8.75 -12.40 -21.40
C LEU A 30 -7.63 -12.74 -20.42
N VAL A 31 -6.51 -13.28 -20.91
CA VAL A 31 -5.35 -13.62 -20.08
C VAL A 31 -4.78 -12.39 -19.38
N LEU A 32 -4.61 -11.27 -20.09
CA LEU A 32 -4.10 -10.03 -19.51
C LEU A 32 -5.08 -9.43 -18.49
N LYS A 33 -6.40 -9.56 -18.73
CA LYS A 33 -7.44 -9.13 -17.79
C LYS A 33 -7.41 -9.94 -16.50
N GLU A 34 -7.26 -11.27 -16.59
CA GLU A 34 -7.09 -12.15 -15.44
C GLU A 34 -5.81 -11.81 -14.65
N LYS A 35 -4.67 -11.66 -15.32
CA LYS A 35 -3.40 -11.28 -14.69
C LYS A 35 -3.50 -9.92 -13.99
N THR A 36 -4.11 -8.93 -14.64
CA THR A 36 -4.34 -7.59 -14.06
C THR A 36 -5.21 -7.66 -12.81
N THR A 37 -6.31 -8.42 -12.88
CA THR A 37 -7.22 -8.63 -11.75
C THR A 37 -6.50 -9.33 -10.60
N ALA A 38 -5.69 -10.34 -10.90
CA ALA A 38 -4.89 -11.06 -9.91
C ALA A 38 -3.87 -10.14 -9.21
N THR A 39 -3.13 -9.32 -9.95
CA THR A 39 -2.18 -8.34 -9.38
C THR A 39 -2.91 -7.35 -8.46
N LEU A 40 -4.02 -6.75 -8.92
CA LEU A 40 -4.80 -5.78 -8.13
C LEU A 40 -5.45 -6.42 -6.89
N SER A 41 -5.95 -7.66 -7.01
CA SER A 41 -6.50 -8.43 -5.90
C SER A 41 -5.42 -8.76 -4.86
N GLY A 42 -4.23 -9.16 -5.30
CA GLY A 42 -3.07 -9.40 -4.42
C GLY A 42 -2.68 -8.14 -3.65
N MET A 43 -2.66 -6.98 -4.31
CA MET A 43 -2.42 -5.70 -3.64
C MET A 43 -3.51 -5.36 -2.61
N LYS A 44 -4.79 -5.54 -2.98
CA LYS A 44 -5.92 -5.31 -2.06
C LYS A 44 -5.87 -6.23 -0.84
N PHE A 45 -5.52 -7.50 -1.03
CA PHE A 45 -5.33 -8.45 0.07
C PHE A 45 -4.20 -8.01 1.01
N LYS A 46 -3.12 -7.44 0.49
CA LYS A 46 -2.04 -6.88 1.32
C LYS A 46 -2.53 -5.72 2.19
N TYR A 47 -3.38 -4.83 1.66
CA TYR A 47 -4.01 -3.77 2.47
C TYR A 47 -4.94 -4.34 3.54
N LYS A 48 -5.73 -5.36 3.21
CA LYS A 48 -6.55 -6.08 4.20
C LYS A 48 -5.69 -6.65 5.33
N ARG A 49 -4.55 -7.27 5.00
CA ARG A 49 -3.62 -7.79 6.01
C ARG A 49 -3.02 -6.70 6.88
N ILE A 50 -2.65 -5.55 6.30
CA ILE A 50 -2.18 -4.38 7.06
C ILE A 50 -3.26 -3.91 8.04
N LEU A 51 -4.50 -3.76 7.58
CA LEU A 51 -5.63 -3.38 8.43
C LEU A 51 -5.84 -4.37 9.58
N ILE A 52 -5.84 -5.67 9.31
CA ILE A 52 -5.99 -6.70 10.34
C ILE A 52 -4.85 -6.62 11.36
N MET A 53 -3.60 -6.53 10.91
CA MET A 53 -2.44 -6.42 11.80
C MET A 53 -2.46 -5.15 12.64
N LEU A 54 -2.85 -4.01 12.06
CA LEU A 54 -3.01 -2.74 12.79
C LEU A 54 -4.12 -2.84 13.84
N SER A 55 -5.29 -3.38 13.48
CA SER A 55 -6.41 -3.55 14.42
C SER A 55 -6.05 -4.49 15.56
N ILE A 56 -5.40 -5.62 15.28
CA ILE A 56 -4.92 -6.54 16.31
C ILE A 56 -3.88 -5.86 17.19
N GLY A 57 -2.91 -5.13 16.61
CA GLY A 57 -1.89 -4.42 17.37
C GLY A 57 -2.47 -3.33 18.28
N LEU A 58 -3.50 -2.61 17.81
CA LEU A 58 -4.23 -1.61 18.59
C LEU A 58 -5.02 -2.26 19.74
N LEU A 59 -5.77 -3.33 19.46
CA LEU A 59 -6.51 -4.08 20.47
C LEU A 59 -5.57 -4.70 21.50
N ALA A 60 -4.49 -5.33 21.07
CA ALA A 60 -3.50 -5.93 21.94
C ALA A 60 -2.87 -4.87 22.85
N ASN A 61 -2.49 -3.70 22.34
CA ASN A 61 -1.98 -2.62 23.19
C ASN A 61 -3.04 -2.09 24.16
N ALA A 62 -4.27 -1.85 23.69
CA ALA A 62 -5.34 -1.34 24.54
C ALA A 62 -5.70 -2.31 25.68
N ILE A 63 -5.63 -3.62 25.41
CA ILE A 63 -5.90 -4.67 26.40
C ILE A 63 -4.68 -4.93 27.28
N LEU A 64 -3.45 -4.92 26.75
CA LEU A 64 -2.25 -5.27 27.52
C LEU A 64 -1.76 -4.10 28.40
N GLN A 65 -1.92 -2.85 27.98
CA GLN A 65 -1.39 -1.69 28.71
C GLN A 65 -1.89 -1.62 30.18
N PRO A 66 -3.18 -1.90 30.49
CA PRO A 66 -3.65 -1.98 31.87
C PRO A 66 -3.09 -3.17 32.67
N PHE A 67 -2.66 -4.24 32.01
CA PHE A 67 -2.19 -5.48 32.65
C PHE A 67 -0.66 -5.60 32.69
N LEU A 68 0.07 -4.72 32.01
CA LEU A 68 1.53 -4.79 31.88
C LEU A 68 2.24 -4.62 33.24
N HIS A 69 1.76 -3.69 34.07
CA HIS A 69 2.23 -3.52 35.45
C HIS A 69 1.93 -4.73 36.35
N PHE A 70 0.80 -5.41 36.11
CA PHE A 70 0.42 -6.62 36.83
C PHE A 70 1.32 -7.81 36.45
N ILE A 71 1.65 -7.97 35.16
CA ILE A 71 2.54 -9.03 34.65
C ILE A 71 3.99 -8.81 35.13
N MET A 72 4.43 -7.56 35.29
CA MET A 72 5.77 -7.22 35.78
C MET A 72 5.93 -7.24 37.31
N GLY A 73 4.89 -7.63 38.06
CA GLY A 73 4.99 -7.94 39.50
C GLY A 73 4.74 -6.78 40.47
N ASP A 74 4.31 -5.60 40.01
CA ASP A 74 4.11 -4.40 40.84
C ASP A 74 2.78 -4.38 41.65
N GLY A 75 2.27 -5.55 42.04
CA GLY A 75 1.04 -5.70 42.85
C GLY A 75 -0.23 -6.01 42.04
N PRO A 76 -1.39 -6.17 42.72
CA PRO A 76 -2.68 -6.47 42.07
C PRO A 76 -3.06 -5.37 41.06
N PRO A 77 -3.90 -5.66 40.05
CA PRO A 77 -4.19 -4.71 38.97
C PRO A 77 -4.86 -3.45 39.53
N VAL A 78 -4.06 -2.43 39.84
CA VAL A 78 -4.58 -1.15 40.26
C VAL A 78 -4.89 -0.40 38.97
N PHE A 79 -6.18 -0.27 38.65
CA PHE A 79 -6.68 0.69 37.66
C PHE A 79 -6.40 2.12 38.13
N ARG A 80 -5.13 2.55 38.17
CA ARG A 80 -4.76 3.95 38.29
C ARG A 80 -4.81 4.55 36.89
N ILE A 81 -6.02 4.90 36.46
CA ILE A 81 -6.18 5.83 35.34
C ILE A 81 -5.73 7.19 35.86
N THR A 82 -4.42 7.44 35.80
CA THR A 82 -3.88 8.78 35.96
C THR A 82 -4.29 9.60 34.73
N ASN A 83 -4.54 10.90 34.91
CA ASN A 83 -4.90 11.78 33.78
C ASN A 83 -3.84 11.72 32.65
N SER A 84 -2.56 11.53 33.01
CA SER A 84 -1.46 11.31 32.05
C SER A 84 -1.56 9.97 31.32
N GLY A 85 -1.89 8.87 32.01
CA GLY A 85 -2.11 7.55 31.41
C GLY A 85 -3.30 7.57 30.43
N MET A 86 -4.40 8.22 30.81
CA MET A 86 -5.59 8.36 29.95
C MET A 86 -5.28 9.17 28.68
N LEU A 87 -4.56 10.28 28.81
CA LEU A 87 -4.16 11.13 27.68
C LEU A 87 -3.24 10.37 26.71
N SER A 88 -2.32 9.53 27.23
CA SER A 88 -1.43 8.71 26.43
C SER A 88 -2.18 7.65 25.62
N LEU A 89 -3.16 6.98 26.24
CA LEU A 89 -4.00 5.96 25.60
C LEU A 89 -4.92 6.58 24.55
N ILE A 90 -5.54 7.73 24.83
CA ILE A 90 -6.35 8.47 23.86
C ILE A 90 -5.49 8.92 22.66
N SER A 91 -4.28 9.42 22.92
CA SER A 91 -3.36 9.85 21.86
C SER A 91 -2.91 8.67 20.99
N PHE A 92 -2.62 7.52 21.60
CA PHE A 92 -2.28 6.28 20.90
C PHE A 92 -3.43 5.75 20.04
N ILE A 93 -4.64 5.68 20.60
CA ILE A 93 -5.85 5.25 19.88
C ILE A 93 -6.14 6.23 18.73
N GLY A 94 -6.06 7.54 18.98
CA GLY A 94 -6.29 8.57 17.97
C GLY A 94 -5.34 8.45 16.79
N LEU A 95 -4.04 8.35 17.06
CA LEU A 95 -3.01 8.11 16.01
C LEU A 95 -3.26 6.79 15.27
N GLY A 96 -3.57 5.72 16.00
CA GLY A 96 -3.88 4.42 15.41
C GLY A 96 -5.10 4.46 14.50
N LEU A 97 -6.16 5.18 14.88
CA LEU A 97 -7.35 5.38 14.06
C LEU A 97 -7.05 6.17 12.79
N ILE A 98 -6.21 7.21 12.85
CA ILE A 98 -5.79 7.97 11.66
C ILE A 98 -5.10 7.04 10.65
N VAL A 99 -4.18 6.19 11.12
CA VAL A 99 -3.48 5.21 10.27
C VAL A 99 -4.45 4.17 9.72
N LEU A 100 -5.39 3.68 10.53
CA LEU A 100 -6.39 2.70 10.14
C LEU A 100 -7.33 3.26 9.07
N ILE A 101 -7.84 4.48 9.25
CA ILE A 101 -8.68 5.18 8.28
C ILE A 101 -7.94 5.39 6.96
N PHE A 102 -6.66 5.80 7.02
CA PHE A 102 -5.85 5.99 5.82
C PHE A 102 -5.73 4.69 4.99
N TYR A 103 -5.39 3.56 5.64
CA TYR A 103 -5.31 2.27 4.95
C TYR A 103 -6.68 1.72 4.55
N TRP A 104 -7.74 2.05 5.27
CA TRP A 104 -9.11 1.69 4.94
C TRP A 104 -9.59 2.36 3.65
N ILE A 105 -9.32 3.67 3.52
CA ILE A 105 -9.59 4.42 2.29
C ILE A 105 -8.85 3.77 1.12
N LYS A 106 -7.57 3.44 1.29
CA LYS A 106 -6.80 2.73 0.24
C LYS A 106 -7.39 1.38 -0.14
N TYR A 107 -7.78 0.57 0.83
CA TYR A 107 -8.42 -0.71 0.59
C TYR A 107 -9.74 -0.58 -0.20
N ARG A 108 -10.56 0.43 0.14
CA ARG A 108 -11.85 0.69 -0.51
C ARG A 108 -11.68 1.26 -1.92
N SER A 109 -10.73 2.15 -2.13
CA SER A 109 -10.50 2.84 -3.41
C SER A 109 -9.75 2.01 -4.45
N MET A 110 -9.29 0.80 -4.12
CA MET A 110 -8.55 -0.05 -5.06
C MET A 110 -9.50 -0.73 -6.06
N PRO A 111 -9.41 -0.41 -7.37
CA PRO A 111 -10.21 -1.08 -8.38
C PRO A 111 -9.70 -2.52 -8.52
N VAL A 112 -10.59 -3.51 -8.40
CA VAL A 112 -10.27 -4.92 -8.64
C VAL A 112 -10.98 -5.43 -9.90
N ASN A 113 -12.08 -4.79 -10.29
CA ASN A 113 -12.84 -5.18 -11.47
C ASN A 113 -12.43 -4.29 -12.64
N THR A 114 -11.73 -4.88 -13.59
CA THR A 114 -11.60 -4.33 -14.94
C THR A 114 -12.94 -4.53 -15.65
N ILE A 115 -13.72 -3.45 -15.79
CA ILE A 115 -14.92 -3.41 -16.64
C ILE A 115 -14.52 -3.73 -18.10
N ASN A 116 -15.46 -4.20 -18.93
CA ASN A 116 -15.30 -4.42 -20.38
C ASN A 116 -15.03 -3.12 -21.18
N THR A 117 -14.13 -2.29 -20.68
CA THR A 117 -13.56 -1.12 -21.35
C THR A 117 -12.21 -1.49 -21.95
N ASP A 118 -11.76 -0.69 -22.91
CA ASP A 118 -10.44 -0.80 -23.55
C ASP A 118 -9.35 -1.14 -22.51
N LEU A 119 -8.78 -2.34 -22.64
CA LEU A 119 -7.80 -2.90 -21.71
C LEU A 119 -6.59 -1.98 -21.59
N LYS A 120 -6.19 -1.33 -22.71
CA LYS A 120 -5.07 -0.38 -22.76
C LYS A 120 -5.34 0.84 -21.88
N LEU A 121 -6.54 1.40 -21.99
CA LEU A 121 -6.96 2.56 -21.20
C LEU A 121 -7.01 2.19 -19.71
N THR A 122 -7.59 1.03 -19.39
CA THR A 122 -7.73 0.53 -18.03
C THR A 122 -6.37 0.27 -17.36
N LEU A 123 -5.44 -0.39 -18.05
CA LEU A 123 -4.07 -0.60 -17.58
C LEU A 123 -3.33 0.72 -17.35
N SER A 124 -3.45 1.67 -18.27
CA SER A 124 -2.83 3.00 -18.16
C SER A 124 -3.35 3.76 -16.92
N GLN A 125 -4.67 3.77 -16.73
CA GLN A 125 -5.31 4.41 -15.58
C GLN A 125 -4.92 3.74 -14.26
N ASN A 126 -4.83 2.41 -14.23
CA ASN A 126 -4.38 1.67 -13.05
C ASN A 126 -2.93 2.00 -12.68
N ILE A 127 -2.03 2.08 -13.67
CA ILE A 127 -0.64 2.48 -13.45
C ILE A 127 -0.56 3.89 -12.88
N GLU A 128 -1.28 4.85 -13.45
CA GLU A 128 -1.28 6.23 -12.98
C GLU A 128 -1.86 6.36 -11.55
N SER A 129 -2.97 5.66 -11.29
CA SER A 129 -3.59 5.58 -9.97
C SER A 129 -2.62 5.01 -8.93
N LEU A 130 -1.88 3.94 -9.26
CA LEU A 130 -0.88 3.34 -8.38
C LEU A 130 0.30 4.28 -8.12
N LYS A 131 0.80 5.01 -9.13
CA LYS A 131 1.85 6.03 -8.96
C LYS A 131 1.40 7.15 -8.02
N LYS A 132 0.17 7.65 -8.21
CA LYS A 132 -0.42 8.67 -7.32
C LYS A 132 -0.59 8.14 -5.89
N SER A 133 -1.07 6.90 -5.76
CA SER A 133 -1.25 6.22 -4.48
C SER A 133 0.07 6.00 -3.73
N LEU A 134 1.14 5.62 -4.44
CA LEU A 134 2.49 5.52 -3.88
C LEU A 134 2.93 6.87 -3.29
N ARG A 135 2.81 7.95 -4.07
CA ARG A 135 3.19 9.30 -3.62
C ARG A 135 2.42 9.71 -2.37
N GLN A 136 1.11 9.51 -2.36
CA GLN A 136 0.26 9.79 -1.18
C GLN A 136 0.71 8.99 0.04
N GLU A 137 1.14 7.73 -0.16
CA GLU A 137 1.61 6.91 0.96
C GLU A 137 2.93 7.40 1.53
N VAL A 138 3.90 7.69 0.66
CA VAL A 138 5.20 8.18 1.11
C VAL A 138 5.03 9.49 1.88
N ILE A 139 4.20 10.41 1.38
CA ILE A 139 3.88 11.66 2.09
C ILE A 139 3.22 11.38 3.43
N PHE A 140 2.26 10.45 3.50
CA PHE A 140 1.59 10.09 4.74
C PHE A 140 2.57 9.49 5.77
N ILE A 141 3.45 8.59 5.35
CA ILE A 141 4.45 7.97 6.25
C ILE A 141 5.43 9.05 6.74
N ILE A 142 5.91 9.96 5.88
CA ILE A 142 6.77 11.09 6.28
C ILE A 142 6.06 11.97 7.31
N ALA A 143 4.81 12.37 7.04
CA ALA A 143 4.04 13.21 7.94
C ALA A 143 3.81 12.54 9.30
N LEU A 144 3.47 11.24 9.30
CA LEU A 144 3.29 10.46 10.52
C LEU A 144 4.60 10.34 11.31
N PHE A 145 5.73 10.12 10.63
CA PHE A 145 7.05 10.07 11.27
C PHE A 145 7.41 11.38 11.96
N VAL A 146 7.25 12.51 11.26
CA VAL A 146 7.50 13.84 11.83
C VAL A 146 6.57 14.12 13.01
N MET A 147 5.29 13.78 12.90
CA MET A 147 4.32 13.94 13.99
C MET A 147 4.70 13.11 15.22
N LEU A 148 5.04 11.83 15.04
CA LEU A 148 5.49 10.94 16.12
C LEU A 148 6.79 11.45 16.77
N PHE A 149 7.71 11.99 15.97
CA PHE A 149 8.94 12.58 16.48
C PHE A 149 8.65 13.80 17.37
N ILE A 150 7.78 14.71 16.93
CA ILE A 150 7.37 15.89 17.72
C ILE A 150 6.70 15.46 19.02
N ILE A 151 5.75 14.53 18.96
CA ILE A 151 5.04 14.02 20.16
C ILE A 151 6.02 13.34 21.11
N GLY A 152 6.91 12.48 20.59
CA GLY A 152 7.93 11.80 21.37
C GLY A 152 8.85 12.80 22.07
N ARG A 153 9.29 13.86 21.37
CA ARG A 153 10.13 14.90 21.98
C ARG A 153 9.38 15.70 23.04
N MET A 154 8.16 16.16 22.76
CA MET A 154 7.32 16.89 23.73
C MET A 154 7.09 16.06 25.00
N THR A 155 6.84 14.75 24.84
CA THR A 155 6.63 13.83 25.97
C THR A 155 7.92 13.66 26.79
N SER A 156 9.05 13.48 26.12
CA SER A 156 10.37 13.38 26.76
C SER A 156 10.72 14.65 27.55
N GLN A 157 10.40 15.84 27.04
CA GLN A 157 10.56 17.09 27.78
C GLN A 157 9.67 17.17 29.01
N TYR A 158 8.40 16.79 28.89
CA TYR A 158 7.46 16.76 30.02
C TYR A 158 7.95 15.84 31.15
N LEU A 159 8.66 14.77 30.80
CA LEU A 159 9.28 13.84 31.75
C LEU A 159 10.61 14.34 32.33
N GLY A 160 11.06 15.55 31.98
CA GLY A 160 12.27 16.18 32.54
C GLY A 160 13.56 15.92 31.77
N ASN A 161 13.52 15.27 30.60
CA ASN A 161 14.71 14.92 29.82
C ASN A 161 15.19 16.09 28.92
N GLY A 162 15.55 17.21 29.55
CA GLY A 162 16.20 18.35 28.92
C GLY A 162 15.29 19.26 28.07
N ALA A 163 15.85 20.40 27.62
CA ALA A 163 15.16 21.39 26.79
C ALA A 163 14.98 20.88 25.34
N PHE A 164 13.98 21.38 24.60
CA PHE A 164 13.57 20.81 23.30
C PHE A 164 14.72 20.76 22.30
N GLY A 165 15.55 21.81 22.30
CA GLY A 165 16.75 21.95 21.45
C GLY A 165 17.96 21.13 21.88
N ASP A 166 17.88 20.43 23.01
CA ASP A 166 18.94 19.56 23.53
C ASP A 166 18.89 18.17 22.84
N VAL A 167 19.01 18.20 21.51
CA VAL A 167 18.88 17.01 20.63
C VAL A 167 20.19 16.22 20.56
N PHE A 168 21.29 16.78 21.12
CA PHE A 168 22.64 16.22 21.03
C PHE A 168 23.00 15.24 22.16
N HIS A 169 22.07 14.98 23.09
CA HIS A 169 22.23 13.89 24.05
C HIS A 169 22.29 12.54 23.31
N THR A 170 23.29 11.72 23.65
CA THR A 170 23.59 10.46 22.95
C THR A 170 22.37 9.54 22.86
N ASP A 171 21.57 9.43 23.93
CA ASP A 171 20.38 8.58 23.97
C ASP A 171 19.28 9.06 23.01
N ILE A 172 19.11 10.38 22.88
CA ILE A 172 18.15 11.00 21.96
C ILE A 172 18.64 10.80 20.52
N MET A 173 19.94 10.99 20.25
CA MET A 173 20.51 10.76 18.93
C MET A 173 20.41 9.29 18.50
N LEU A 174 20.62 8.35 19.41
CA LEU A 174 20.46 6.92 19.15
C LEU A 174 19.00 6.56 18.85
N ALA A 175 18.05 7.09 19.63
CA ALA A 175 16.62 6.88 19.37
C ALA A 175 16.18 7.47 18.03
N ILE A 176 16.67 8.66 17.68
CA ILE A 176 16.46 9.30 16.37
C ILE A 176 17.06 8.45 15.26
N GLY A 177 18.30 8.02 15.41
CA GLY A 177 18.99 7.18 14.43
C GLY A 177 18.24 5.87 14.16
N ALA A 178 17.85 5.16 15.22
CA ALA A 178 17.04 3.96 15.10
C ALA A 178 15.67 4.23 14.44
N GLY A 179 15.02 5.33 14.81
CA GLY A 179 13.75 5.76 14.21
C GLY A 179 13.87 6.05 12.71
N VAL A 180 14.91 6.79 12.31
CA VAL A 180 15.18 7.12 10.90
C VAL A 180 15.50 5.86 10.09
N LEU A 181 16.29 4.92 10.63
CA LEU A 181 16.60 3.66 9.95
C LEU A 181 15.35 2.80 9.74
N MET A 182 14.52 2.65 10.78
CA MET A 182 13.25 1.92 10.70
C MET A 182 12.30 2.56 9.69
N PHE A 183 12.20 3.90 9.72
CA PHE A 183 11.42 4.68 8.77
C PHE A 183 11.91 4.48 7.33
N ALA A 184 13.21 4.63 7.08
CA ALA A 184 13.81 4.47 5.75
C ALA A 184 13.59 3.06 5.21
N PHE A 185 13.78 2.03 6.05
CA PHE A 185 13.51 0.65 5.68
C PHE A 185 12.03 0.42 5.32
N TYR A 186 11.10 1.00 6.10
CA TYR A 186 9.68 0.89 5.82
C TYR A 186 9.30 1.55 4.49
N VAL A 187 9.77 2.79 4.26
CA VAL A 187 9.57 3.51 2.99
C VAL A 187 10.13 2.71 1.82
N TYR A 188 11.36 2.19 1.94
CA TYR A 188 11.97 1.34 0.92
C TYR A 188 11.11 0.12 0.59
N LYS A 189 10.62 -0.62 1.60
CA LYS A 189 9.73 -1.78 1.39
C LYS A 189 8.43 -1.40 0.70
N ARG A 190 7.86 -0.23 1.00
CA ARG A 190 6.62 0.26 0.36
C ARG A 190 6.86 0.69 -1.08
N VAL A 191 7.93 1.44 -1.35
CA VAL A 191 8.32 1.85 -2.71
C VAL A 191 8.61 0.63 -3.58
N SER A 192 9.43 -0.31 -3.09
CA SER A 192 9.74 -1.55 -3.81
C SER A 192 8.50 -2.36 -4.14
N PHE A 193 7.55 -2.45 -3.20
CA PHE A 193 6.28 -3.13 -3.45
C PHE A 193 5.47 -2.46 -4.56
N TYR A 194 5.31 -1.13 -4.53
CA TYR A 194 4.56 -0.43 -5.56
C TYR A 194 5.23 -0.51 -6.93
N ASN A 195 6.53 -0.27 -7.00
CA ASN A 195 7.28 -0.32 -8.26
C ASN A 195 7.15 -1.68 -8.92
N ARG A 196 7.30 -2.78 -8.16
CA ARG A 196 7.09 -4.13 -8.72
C ARG A 196 5.72 -4.32 -9.37
N ASN A 197 4.64 -3.87 -8.72
CA ASN A 197 3.29 -4.00 -9.29
C ASN A 197 3.06 -3.06 -10.48
N ILE A 198 3.65 -1.86 -10.46
CA ILE A 198 3.61 -0.91 -11.57
C ILE A 198 4.35 -1.49 -12.79
N ASP A 199 5.54 -2.06 -12.57
CA ASP A 199 6.36 -2.68 -13.61
C ASP A 199 5.65 -3.88 -14.22
N GLU A 200 5.02 -4.74 -13.41
CA GLU A 200 4.18 -5.86 -13.89
C GLU A 200 3.03 -5.37 -14.78
N LEU A 201 2.30 -4.32 -14.38
CA LEU A 201 1.23 -3.74 -15.19
C LEU A 201 1.74 -3.06 -16.46
N GLN A 202 2.92 -2.43 -16.42
CA GLN A 202 3.58 -1.86 -17.59
C GLN A 202 4.00 -2.95 -18.57
N GLN A 203 4.48 -4.09 -18.09
CA GLN A 203 4.78 -5.26 -18.92
C GLN A 203 3.52 -5.76 -19.64
N TYR A 204 2.40 -5.90 -18.94
CA TYR A 204 1.12 -6.30 -19.54
C TYR A 204 0.64 -5.32 -20.62
N LEU A 205 0.83 -4.01 -20.39
CA LEU A 205 0.49 -2.98 -21.36
C LEU A 205 1.42 -3.00 -22.58
N ASN A 206 2.70 -3.34 -22.40
CA ASN A 206 3.65 -3.50 -23.50
C ASN A 206 3.38 -4.77 -24.31
N GLU A 207 3.05 -5.89 -23.65
CA GLU A 207 2.61 -7.14 -24.29
C GLU A 207 1.35 -6.90 -25.14
N TYR A 208 0.39 -6.13 -24.64
CA TYR A 208 -0.80 -5.75 -25.40
C TYR A 208 -0.46 -4.95 -26.66
N LYS A 209 0.44 -3.96 -26.55
CA LYS A 209 0.85 -3.12 -27.69
C LYS A 209 1.66 -3.88 -28.74
N ALA A 210 2.52 -4.79 -28.31
CA ALA A 210 3.38 -5.56 -29.20
C ALA A 210 2.61 -6.56 -30.09
N ASN A 211 1.43 -7.02 -29.63
CA ASN A 211 0.57 -7.95 -30.37
C ASN A 211 -0.54 -7.26 -31.18
N ILE A 212 -0.62 -5.92 -31.16
CA ILE A 212 -1.56 -5.12 -31.97
C ILE A 212 -0.89 -4.49 -33.19
N ASN A 213 0.44 -4.32 -33.16
CA ASN A 213 1.24 -3.89 -34.31
C ASN A 213 1.65 -5.09 -35.16
#